data_AF-A0AAV5VE83-F1
#
_entry.id   AF-A0AAV5VE83-F1
#
_cell.length_a   1.000
_cell.length_b   1.000
_cell.length_c   1.000
_cell.angle_alpha   90.00
_cell.angle_beta   90.00
_cell.angle_gamma   90.00
#
_symmetry.space_group_name_H-M   'P 1'
#
loop_
_entity.id
_entity.type
_entity.pdbx_description
1 polymer ?
#
loop_
_entity_poly.entity_id
_entity_poly.type
_entity_poly.pdbx_seq_one_letter_code
_entity_poly.pdbx_strand_id
1 'polypeptide(L)'
;TIHCMELCFLWFYPYEWEKAQAEGRIKSSDLHVADNLGQAWTNFAKYGTPGWAPMGDDFEFVVISDTVSDMMHDWGAQADLLFNEELPALLKMDLHPFHIDPVVKNQIEIQAPIILQTWLKATCPSWKPLDTDTVTVFP
;
A
#
# COMPACT_ATOMS: atom_id res chain seq x y z
N THR A 1 -16.34 -3.09 9.94
CA THR A 1 -14.89 -3.29 9.77
C THR A 1 -14.18 -2.34 10.70
N ILE A 2 -13.14 -2.77 11.42
CA ILE A 2 -12.34 -1.88 12.27
C ILE A 2 -11.18 -1.35 11.41
N HIS A 3 -10.94 -0.04 11.44
CA HIS A 3 -9.86 0.60 10.69
C HIS A 3 -8.49 0.28 11.32
N CYS A 4 -7.45 0.18 10.49
CA CYS A 4 -6.06 -0.11 10.89
C CYS A 4 -5.78 -1.52 11.47
N MET A 5 -6.68 -2.49 11.25
CA MET A 5 -6.47 -3.85 11.77
C MET A 5 -5.30 -4.58 11.09
N GLU A 6 -4.91 -4.17 9.88
CA GLU A 6 -3.77 -4.72 9.15
C GLU A 6 -2.42 -4.40 9.81
N LEU A 7 -2.33 -3.33 10.61
CA LEU A 7 -1.08 -2.90 11.22
C LEU A 7 -0.50 -3.93 12.18
N CYS A 8 -1.35 -4.68 12.90
CA CYS A 8 -0.84 -5.70 13.81
C CYS A 8 -0.19 -6.87 13.06
N PHE A 9 -0.66 -7.19 11.84
CA PHE A 9 -0.07 -8.23 10.99
C PHE A 9 1.24 -7.78 10.36
N LEU A 10 1.39 -6.49 10.04
CA LEU A 10 2.63 -5.98 9.44
C LEU A 10 3.74 -5.75 10.46
N TRP A 11 3.40 -5.16 11.62
CA TRP A 11 4.39 -4.70 12.60
C TRP A 11 4.58 -5.64 13.79
N PHE A 12 3.76 -6.69 13.90
CA PHE A 12 3.80 -7.66 15.00
C PHE A 12 3.92 -6.99 16.37
N TYR A 13 3.07 -5.98 16.64
CA TYR A 13 3.14 -5.25 17.91
C TYR A 13 3.12 -6.24 19.09
N PRO A 14 4.20 -6.33 19.89
CA PRO A 14 4.37 -7.44 20.82
C PRO A 14 3.22 -7.58 21.81
N TYR A 15 2.73 -6.45 22.33
CA TYR A 15 1.60 -6.42 23.26
C TYR A 15 0.34 -7.09 22.69
N GLU A 16 0.00 -6.82 21.42
CA GLU A 16 -1.21 -7.34 20.80
C GLU A 16 -1.09 -8.85 20.49
N TRP A 17 0.07 -9.27 19.97
CA TRP A 17 0.33 -10.66 19.62
C TRP A 17 0.53 -11.55 20.85
N GLU A 18 1.29 -11.12 21.85
CA GLU A 18 1.48 -11.87 23.10
C GLU A 18 0.15 -12.03 23.85
N LYS A 19 -0.65 -10.96 23.92
CA LYS A 19 -1.99 -11.02 24.51
C LYS A 19 -2.92 -11.95 23.73
N ALA A 20 -2.95 -11.84 22.40
CA ALA A 20 -3.75 -12.73 21.56
C ALA A 20 -3.32 -14.20 21.69
N GLN A 21 -2.02 -14.46 21.84
CA GLN A 21 -1.48 -15.79 22.09
C GLN A 21 -1.95 -16.33 23.46
N ALA A 22 -1.79 -15.53 24.52
CA ALA A 22 -2.19 -15.90 25.88
C ALA A 22 -3.70 -16.17 26.00
N GLU A 23 -4.51 -15.41 25.25
CA GLU A 23 -5.96 -15.57 25.17
C GLU A 23 -6.41 -16.66 24.19
N GLY A 24 -5.48 -17.34 23.49
CA GLY A 24 -5.78 -18.40 22.53
C GLY A 24 -6.54 -17.91 21.28
N ARG A 25 -6.38 -16.63 20.92
CA ARG A 25 -7.10 -16.00 19.80
C ARG A 25 -6.36 -16.10 18.46
N ILE A 26 -5.06 -16.40 18.47
CA ILE A 26 -4.27 -16.57 17.24
C ILE A 26 -4.62 -17.90 16.58
N LYS A 27 -4.98 -17.83 15.30
CA LYS A 27 -5.21 -18.97 14.42
C LYS A 27 -4.08 -19.10 13.41
N SER A 28 -3.93 -20.29 12.82
CA SER A 28 -2.97 -20.50 11.73
C SER A 28 -3.21 -19.57 10.54
N SER A 29 -4.48 -19.23 10.25
CA SER A 29 -4.84 -18.25 9.23
C SER A 29 -4.24 -16.87 9.51
N ASP A 30 -4.16 -16.44 10.77
CA ASP A 30 -3.63 -15.13 11.15
C ASP A 30 -2.12 -15.05 10.87
N LEU A 31 -1.41 -16.17 11.07
CA LEU A 31 0.01 -16.29 10.73
C LEU A 31 0.23 -16.25 9.21
N HIS A 32 -0.64 -16.89 8.42
CA HIS A 32 -0.56 -16.82 6.96
C HIS A 32 -0.82 -15.40 6.44
N VAL A 33 -1.82 -14.70 6.99
CA VAL A 33 -2.06 -13.29 6.66
C VAL A 33 -0.82 -12.45 6.93
N ALA A 34 -0.18 -12.63 8.09
CA ALA A 34 1.02 -11.89 8.46
C ALA A 34 2.20 -12.20 7.54
N ASP A 35 2.40 -13.47 7.15
CA ASP A 35 3.46 -13.89 6.24
C ASP A 35 3.24 -13.32 4.83
N ASN A 36 2.02 -13.42 4.29
CA ASN A 36 1.65 -12.87 2.99
C ASN A 36 1.83 -11.34 2.94
N LEU A 37 1.34 -10.63 3.96
CA LEU A 37 1.47 -9.17 4.06
C LEU A 37 2.93 -8.74 4.24
N GLY A 38 3.68 -9.45 5.09
CA GLY A 38 5.10 -9.20 5.32
C GLY A 38 5.93 -9.46 4.06
N GLN A 39 5.64 -10.52 3.31
CA GLN A 39 6.29 -10.81 2.05
C GLN A 39 6.01 -9.72 1.01
N ALA A 40 4.76 -9.32 0.82
CA ALA A 40 4.40 -8.23 -0.09
C ALA A 40 5.10 -6.92 0.28
N TRP A 41 5.07 -6.54 1.56
CA TRP A 41 5.69 -5.30 2.02
C TRP A 41 7.21 -5.31 1.86
N THR A 42 7.85 -6.44 2.20
CA THR A 42 9.31 -6.57 2.06
C THR A 42 9.74 -6.70 0.61
N ASN A 43 8.94 -7.31 -0.26
CA ASN A 43 9.17 -7.31 -1.71
C ASN A 43 9.09 -5.89 -2.26
N PHE A 44 8.06 -5.13 -1.89
CA PHE A 44 7.94 -3.73 -2.30
C PHE A 44 9.15 -2.92 -1.86
N ALA A 45 9.59 -3.09 -0.62
CA ALA A 45 10.75 -2.39 -0.08
C ALA A 45 12.07 -2.78 -0.78
N LYS A 46 12.22 -4.05 -1.18
CA LYS A 46 13.44 -4.57 -1.84
C LYS A 46 13.49 -4.30 -3.34
N TYR A 47 12.34 -4.37 -4.02
CA TYR A 47 12.22 -4.48 -5.47
C TYR A 47 11.34 -3.39 -6.10
N GLY A 48 10.69 -2.54 -5.31
CA GLY A 48 9.72 -1.55 -5.80
C GLY A 48 8.39 -2.16 -6.26
N THR A 49 8.20 -3.47 -6.09
CA THR A 49 6.97 -4.19 -6.42
C THR A 49 6.65 -5.20 -5.31
N PRO A 50 5.37 -5.34 -4.90
CA PRO A 50 4.97 -6.34 -3.91
C PRO A 50 4.97 -7.78 -4.45
N GLY A 51 5.16 -7.99 -5.76
CA GLY A 51 5.09 -9.29 -6.41
C GLY A 51 3.96 -9.44 -7.43
N TRP A 52 3.21 -8.37 -7.69
CA TRP A 52 2.17 -8.26 -8.71
C TRP A 52 2.28 -6.93 -9.47
N ALA A 53 1.50 -6.79 -10.54
CA ALA A 53 1.48 -5.58 -11.36
C ALA A 53 0.93 -4.37 -10.57
N PRO A 54 1.40 -3.14 -10.86
CA PRO A 54 0.84 -1.94 -10.27
C PRO A 54 -0.62 -1.73 -10.68
N MET A 55 -1.36 -0.96 -9.87
CA MET A 55 -2.71 -0.50 -10.21
C MET A 55 -2.64 0.38 -11.48
N GLY A 56 -3.50 0.09 -12.44
CA GLY A 56 -3.75 0.85 -13.64
C GLY A 56 -5.13 1.51 -13.62
N ASP A 57 -5.68 1.76 -14.81
CA ASP A 57 -6.92 2.52 -14.99
C ASP A 57 -8.17 1.73 -14.56
N ASP A 58 -8.08 0.41 -14.48
CA ASP A 58 -9.18 -0.49 -14.06
C ASP A 58 -9.18 -0.75 -12.54
N PHE A 59 -8.45 0.08 -11.77
CA PHE A 59 -8.33 -0.01 -10.31
C PHE A 59 -7.97 -1.42 -9.81
N GLU A 60 -6.95 -2.02 -10.44
CA GLU A 60 -6.52 -3.37 -10.12
C GLU A 60 -6.07 -3.50 -8.66
N PHE A 61 -6.48 -4.58 -8.02
CA PHE A 61 -6.18 -4.84 -6.61
C PHE A 61 -6.02 -6.34 -6.32
N VAL A 62 -5.40 -6.64 -5.18
CA VAL A 62 -5.34 -7.99 -4.63
C VAL A 62 -5.92 -7.99 -3.21
N VAL A 63 -6.52 -9.11 -2.81
CA VAL A 63 -6.94 -9.34 -1.44
C VAL A 63 -5.88 -10.18 -0.74
N ILE A 64 -5.31 -9.61 0.32
CA ILE A 64 -4.37 -10.31 1.19
C ILE A 64 -5.14 -10.89 2.37
N SER A 65 -5.19 -12.22 2.44
CA SER A 65 -5.85 -12.99 3.49
C SER A 65 -4.96 -14.18 3.89
N ASP A 66 -5.56 -15.30 4.33
CA ASP A 66 -4.82 -16.55 4.52
C ASP A 66 -4.21 -17.07 3.22
N THR A 67 -4.76 -16.63 2.08
CA THR A 67 -4.12 -16.65 0.76
C THR A 67 -4.09 -15.25 0.14
N VAL A 68 -3.20 -15.04 -0.85
CA VAL A 68 -3.24 -13.87 -1.74
C VAL A 68 -4.11 -14.22 -2.94
N SER A 69 -5.08 -13.36 -3.27
CA SER A 69 -5.93 -13.57 -4.46
C SER A 69 -5.16 -13.37 -5.76
N ASP A 70 -5.73 -13.85 -6.86
CA ASP A 70 -5.38 -13.34 -8.19
C ASP A 70 -5.70 -11.83 -8.29
N MET A 71 -5.17 -11.18 -9.34
CA MET A 71 -5.50 -9.78 -9.62
C MET A 71 -7.00 -9.63 -9.86
N MET A 72 -7.60 -8.69 -9.14
CA MET A 72 -9.00 -8.28 -9.26
C MET A 72 -9.07 -6.87 -9.86
N HIS A 73 -10.24 -6.49 -10.35
CA HIS A 73 -10.49 -5.21 -11.03
C HIS A 73 -11.67 -4.48 -10.37
N ASP A 74 -11.84 -3.19 -10.66
CA ASP A 74 -12.98 -2.37 -10.24
C ASP A 74 -13.05 -2.17 -8.72
N TRP A 75 -11.91 -1.97 -8.06
CA TRP A 75 -11.88 -1.76 -6.61
C TRP A 75 -12.74 -0.55 -6.21
N GLY A 76 -13.82 -0.80 -5.48
CA GLY A 76 -14.69 0.26 -4.98
C GLY A 76 -15.57 0.93 -6.02
N ALA A 77 -15.78 0.33 -7.20
CA ALA A 77 -16.49 0.96 -8.33
C ALA A 77 -17.86 1.58 -7.99
N GLN A 78 -18.65 0.96 -7.10
CA GLN A 78 -19.93 1.55 -6.67
C GLN A 78 -19.75 2.84 -5.86
N ALA A 79 -18.72 2.89 -5.01
CA ALA A 79 -18.40 4.08 -4.23
C ALA A 79 -17.77 5.15 -5.11
N ASP A 80 -16.91 4.76 -6.06
CA ASP A 80 -16.33 5.65 -7.06
C ASP A 80 -17.43 6.32 -7.90
N LEU A 81 -18.34 5.54 -8.48
CA LEU A 81 -19.51 6.04 -9.21
C LEU A 81 -20.31 7.05 -8.38
N LEU A 82 -20.66 6.71 -7.14
CA LEU A 82 -21.49 7.60 -6.33
C LEU A 82 -20.75 8.87 -5.90
N PHE A 83 -19.56 8.73 -5.32
CA PHE A 83 -18.87 9.82 -4.63
C PHE A 83 -17.98 10.67 -5.54
N ASN A 84 -17.43 10.08 -6.60
CA ASN A 84 -16.51 10.74 -7.53
C ASN A 84 -17.17 11.11 -8.86
N GLU A 85 -18.29 10.49 -9.25
CA GLU A 85 -19.01 10.85 -10.48
C GLU A 85 -20.39 11.49 -10.22
N GLU A 86 -21.34 10.76 -9.64
CA GLU A 86 -22.75 11.17 -9.54
C GLU A 86 -22.94 12.37 -8.61
N LEU A 87 -22.42 12.29 -7.38
CA LEU A 87 -22.58 13.35 -6.39
C LEU A 87 -21.91 14.67 -6.84
N PRO A 88 -20.68 14.65 -7.38
CA PRO A 88 -20.06 15.84 -7.95
C PRO A 88 -20.86 16.45 -9.10
N ALA A 89 -21.35 15.62 -10.03
CA ALA A 89 -22.18 16.07 -11.14
C ALA A 89 -23.51 16.71 -10.64
N LEU A 90 -24.16 16.09 -9.66
CA LEU A 90 -25.39 16.60 -9.05
C LEU A 90 -25.18 17.94 -8.33
N LEU A 91 -24.05 18.08 -7.63
CA LEU A 91 -23.68 19.30 -6.93
C LEU A 91 -23.09 20.37 -7.86
N LYS A 92 -22.93 20.07 -9.16
CA LYS A 92 -22.21 20.88 -10.13
C LYS A 92 -20.81 21.27 -9.63
N MET A 93 -20.21 20.37 -8.84
CA MET A 93 -18.85 20.53 -8.39
C MET A 93 -17.97 20.11 -9.55
N ASP A 94 -17.19 21.05 -10.07
CA ASP A 94 -16.07 20.73 -10.93
C ASP A 94 -14.97 20.14 -10.04
N LEU A 95 -15.11 18.85 -9.72
CA LEU A 95 -14.04 18.10 -9.10
C LEU A 95 -13.03 17.82 -10.19
N HIS A 96 -12.14 18.78 -10.43
CA HIS A 96 -10.88 18.49 -11.09
C HIS A 96 -10.22 17.29 -10.39
N PRO A 97 -9.52 16.39 -11.12
CA PRO A 97 -8.86 15.23 -10.55
C PRO A 97 -8.09 15.64 -9.30
N PHE A 98 -8.17 14.82 -8.23
CA PHE A 98 -7.60 15.09 -6.91
C PHE A 98 -6.25 15.80 -7.04
N HIS A 99 -6.26 17.12 -6.93
CA HIS A 99 -5.02 17.88 -6.87
C HIS A 99 -4.43 17.56 -5.51
N ILE A 100 -3.33 16.81 -5.50
CA ILE A 100 -2.51 16.68 -4.30
C ILE A 100 -2.25 18.10 -3.82
N ASP A 101 -2.68 18.39 -2.58
CA ASP A 101 -2.49 19.70 -1.96
C ASP A 101 -1.04 20.15 -2.21
N PRO A 102 -0.79 21.36 -2.75
CA PRO A 102 0.57 21.79 -3.11
C PRO A 102 1.57 21.69 -1.94
N VAL A 103 1.10 21.83 -0.70
CA VAL A 103 1.92 21.64 0.50
C VAL A 103 2.31 20.17 0.64
N VAL A 104 1.37 19.24 0.47
CA VAL A 104 1.63 17.80 0.52
C VAL A 104 2.56 17.39 -0.62
N LYS A 105 2.30 17.86 -1.85
CA LYS A 105 3.16 17.61 -3.01
C LYS A 105 4.59 18.10 -2.76
N ASN A 106 4.74 19.33 -2.29
CA ASN A 106 6.05 19.90 -1.95
C ASN A 106 6.76 19.12 -0.83
N GLN A 107 6.04 18.65 0.19
CA GLN A 107 6.62 17.79 1.21
C GLN A 107 7.10 16.45 0.63
N ILE A 108 6.32 15.82 -0.25
CA ILE A 108 6.74 14.59 -0.94
C ILE A 108 8.00 14.85 -1.76
N GLU A 109 8.02 15.91 -2.56
CA GLU A 109 9.17 16.27 -3.41
C GLU A 109 10.44 16.58 -2.60
N ILE A 110 10.30 17.24 -1.43
CA ILE A 110 11.43 17.52 -0.51
C ILE A 110 11.92 16.25 0.18
N GLN A 111 11.01 15.40 0.67
CA GLN A 111 11.36 14.27 1.53
C GLN A 111 11.74 13.02 0.73
N ALA A 112 11.16 12.80 -0.45
CA ALA A 112 11.39 11.58 -1.25
C ALA A 112 12.89 11.33 -1.56
N PRO A 113 13.69 12.34 -1.97
CA PRO A 113 15.13 12.13 -2.19
C PRO A 113 15.88 11.75 -0.91
N ILE A 114 15.50 12.33 0.24
CA ILE A 114 16.14 12.07 1.54
C ILE A 114 15.83 10.64 2.00
N ILE A 115 14.56 10.24 1.90
CA ILE A 115 14.09 8.89 2.23
C ILE A 115 14.80 7.87 1.32
N LEU A 116 14.83 8.12 0.00
CA LEU A 116 15.50 7.24 -0.95
C LEU A 116 16.99 7.10 -0.64
N GLN A 117 17.71 8.20 -0.38
CA GLN A 117 19.12 8.12 0.00
C GLN A 117 19.35 7.39 1.32
N THR A 118 18.47 7.57 2.29
CA THR A 118 18.55 6.90 3.60
C THR A 118 18.34 5.39 3.40
N TRP A 119 17.37 5.01 2.59
CA TRP A 119 17.10 3.62 2.20
C TRP A 119 18.29 2.97 1.48
N LEU A 120 18.86 3.64 0.50
CA LEU A 120 20.04 3.18 -0.25
C LEU A 120 21.28 3.01 0.64
N LYS A 121 21.44 3.84 1.68
CA LYS A 121 22.54 3.73 2.64
C LYS A 121 22.30 2.63 3.69
N ALA A 122 21.04 2.35 4.01
CA ALA A 122 20.64 1.37 5.02
C ALA A 122 20.56 -0.07 4.46
N THR A 123 20.47 -0.23 3.14
CA THR A 123 20.42 -1.55 2.47
C THR A 123 21.82 -2.16 2.33
N CYS A 124 21.92 -3.50 2.46
CA CYS A 124 23.18 -4.24 2.46
C CYS A 124 24.05 -3.95 1.21
N PRO A 125 25.40 -4.01 1.32
CA PRO A 125 26.34 -3.72 0.21
C PRO A 125 26.18 -4.60 -1.04
N SER A 126 25.39 -5.67 -0.97
CA SER A 126 25.08 -6.57 -2.09
C SER A 126 23.85 -6.15 -2.91
N TRP A 127 23.08 -5.16 -2.45
CA TRP A 127 21.92 -4.66 -3.18
C TRP A 127 22.38 -3.63 -4.22
N LYS A 128 22.06 -3.89 -5.49
CA LYS A 128 22.18 -2.92 -6.59
C LYS A 128 20.76 -2.56 -7.05
N PRO A 129 20.41 -1.27 -7.18
CA PRO A 129 19.19 -0.90 -7.88
C PRO A 129 19.28 -1.43 -9.32
N LEU A 130 18.19 -2.02 -9.82
CA LEU A 130 18.14 -2.60 -11.16
C LEU A 130 18.10 -1.56 -12.28
N ASP A 131 17.90 -0.28 -11.97
CA ASP A 131 18.02 0.80 -12.94
C ASP A 131 18.50 2.11 -12.31
N THR A 132 19.42 2.78 -13.01
CA THR A 132 19.83 4.16 -12.73
C THR A 132 18.98 5.17 -13.51
N ASP A 133 18.04 4.70 -14.30
CA ASP A 133 17.24 5.56 -15.14
C ASP A 133 16.10 6.19 -14.32
N THR A 134 15.96 7.50 -14.55
CA THR A 134 15.03 8.42 -13.91
C THR A 134 13.68 7.77 -13.59
N VAL A 135 13.33 7.76 -12.30
CA VAL A 135 11.94 7.57 -11.85
C VAL A 135 11.10 8.61 -12.58
N THR A 136 10.37 8.16 -13.60
CA THR A 136 9.45 9.02 -14.32
C THR A 136 8.21 9.10 -13.44
N VAL A 137 8.07 10.19 -12.70
CA VAL A 137 6.82 10.51 -12.03
C VAL A 137 5.85 10.90 -13.14
N PHE A 138 4.91 10.02 -13.46
CA PHE A 138 3.84 10.36 -14.39
C PHE A 138 2.98 11.48 -13.76
N PRO A 139 2.61 12.52 -14.54
CA PRO A 139 1.82 13.64 -14.06
C PRO A 139 0.42 13.22 -13.60
#